data_AF-A0A4R0W284-F1
#
_entry.id   AF-A0A4R0W284-F1
#
_cell.length_a   1.000
_cell.length_b   1.000
_cell.length_c   1.000
_cell.angle_alpha   90.00
_cell.angle_beta   90.00
_cell.angle_gamma   90.00
#
_symmetry.space_group_name_H-M   'P 1'
#
loop_
_entity.id
_entity.type
_entity.pdbx_description
1 polymer ?
#
loop_
_entity_poly.entity_id
_entity_poly.type
_entity_poly.pdbx_seq_one_letter_code
_entity_poly.pdbx_strand_id
1 'polypeptide(L)'
;MNHPDQLSREYAAILPALKDHGYRADVKASIADERFILVVSGKPTTRIYRDGGWVRDDGARGSTPANLLSFYKHEHYTEALKHWTNKDWRGIARDLLIDNGVRMGSVLSAVFEGAHLDVEYRPLSGPVETIRFNRVQRKTEDMLNRMRQANMADQLSEAA
;
A
#
# COMPACT_ATOMS: atom_id res chain seq x y z
N MET A 1 6.42 -26.62 -17.32
CA MET A 1 5.37 -26.19 -16.38
C MET A 1 6.08 -25.62 -15.16
N ASN A 2 6.00 -24.31 -14.94
CA ASN A 2 6.76 -23.60 -13.90
C ASN A 2 6.27 -24.00 -12.50
N HIS A 3 7.00 -24.88 -11.83
CA HIS A 3 6.84 -25.07 -10.39
C HIS A 3 7.20 -23.75 -9.67
N PRO A 4 6.43 -23.33 -8.65
CA PRO A 4 6.80 -22.18 -7.85
C PRO A 4 8.09 -22.51 -7.09
N ASP A 5 9.19 -21.90 -7.50
CA ASP A 5 10.40 -21.87 -6.69
C ASP A 5 10.09 -21.27 -5.32
N GLN A 6 10.91 -21.61 -4.33
CA GLN A 6 10.79 -21.08 -2.97
C GLN A 6 10.69 -19.54 -2.96
N LEU A 7 11.44 -18.87 -3.82
CA LEU A 7 11.49 -17.42 -3.93
C LEU A 7 10.13 -16.81 -4.35
N SER A 8 9.45 -17.41 -5.32
CA SER A 8 8.11 -16.99 -5.76
C SER A 8 7.10 -17.13 -4.63
N ARG A 9 7.24 -18.16 -3.79
CA ARG A 9 6.38 -18.34 -2.60
C ARG A 9 6.64 -17.28 -1.55
N GLU A 10 7.90 -16.93 -1.31
CA GLU A 10 8.27 -15.87 -0.36
C GLU A 10 7.72 -14.49 -0.79
N TYR A 11 7.82 -14.15 -2.08
CA TYR A 11 7.22 -12.92 -2.61
C TYR A 11 5.68 -12.99 -2.72
N ALA A 12 5.10 -14.16 -2.98
CA ALA A 12 3.65 -14.30 -2.93
C ALA A 12 3.09 -14.13 -1.51
N ALA A 13 3.87 -14.49 -0.49
CA ALA A 13 3.47 -14.40 0.92
C ALA A 13 3.27 -12.95 1.41
N ILE A 14 3.91 -11.96 0.79
CA ILE A 14 3.73 -10.55 1.15
C ILE A 14 2.54 -9.88 0.44
N LEU A 15 1.96 -10.50 -0.59
CA LEU A 15 0.85 -9.92 -1.36
C LEU A 15 -0.40 -9.61 -0.51
N PRO A 16 -0.82 -10.46 0.44
CA PRO A 16 -1.94 -10.13 1.33
C PRO A 16 -1.69 -8.84 2.12
N ALA A 17 -0.49 -8.69 2.69
CA ALA A 17 -0.13 -7.49 3.44
C ALA A 17 -0.15 -6.22 2.55
N LEU A 18 0.39 -6.31 1.33
CA LEU A 18 0.29 -5.20 0.36
C LEU A 18 -1.17 -4.83 0.06
N LYS A 19 -2.05 -5.84 -0.08
CA LYS A 19 -3.49 -5.63 -0.32
C LYS A 19 -4.19 -4.97 0.87
N ASP A 20 -3.78 -5.30 2.09
CA ASP A 20 -4.30 -4.66 3.31
C ASP A 20 -3.84 -3.21 3.43
N HIS A 21 -2.71 -2.84 2.81
CA HIS A 21 -2.29 -1.45 2.60
C HIS A 21 -2.94 -0.76 1.38
N GLY A 22 -3.97 -1.37 0.79
CA GLY A 22 -4.72 -0.79 -0.33
C GLY A 22 -4.01 -0.87 -1.69
N TYR A 23 -2.92 -1.64 -1.79
CA TYR A 23 -2.27 -1.91 -3.06
C TYR A 23 -2.94 -3.06 -3.81
N ARG A 24 -3.05 -2.92 -5.13
CA ARG A 24 -3.32 -4.06 -6.00
C ARG A 24 -1.99 -4.61 -6.50
N ALA A 25 -1.59 -5.74 -5.96
CA ALA A 25 -0.29 -6.34 -6.21
C ALA A 25 -0.41 -7.78 -6.71
N ASP A 26 0.35 -8.12 -7.75
CA ASP A 26 0.44 -9.46 -8.33
C ASP A 26 1.88 -9.79 -8.74
N VAL A 27 2.25 -11.07 -8.68
CA VAL A 27 3.51 -11.59 -9.22
C VAL A 27 3.29 -12.12 -10.63
N LYS A 28 4.17 -11.78 -11.57
CA LYS A 28 4.11 -12.23 -12.97
C LYS A 28 5.45 -12.78 -13.41
N ALA A 29 5.44 -13.78 -14.28
CA ALA A 29 6.66 -14.29 -14.91
C ALA A 29 7.38 -13.16 -15.65
N SER A 30 8.71 -13.11 -15.55
CA SER A 30 9.54 -12.26 -16.40
C SER A 30 9.92 -13.01 -17.68
N ILE A 31 10.21 -12.23 -18.73
CA ILE A 31 10.73 -12.72 -20.02
C ILE A 31 12.21 -12.35 -20.22
N ALA A 32 12.84 -11.69 -19.24
CA ALA A 32 14.23 -11.21 -19.29
C ALA A 32 15.07 -11.82 -18.15
N ASP A 33 16.21 -11.20 -17.80
CA ASP A 33 17.19 -11.72 -16.83
C ASP A 33 16.65 -11.79 -15.38
N GLU A 34 15.52 -11.15 -15.09
CA GLU A 34 14.83 -11.29 -13.81
C GLU A 34 14.20 -12.67 -13.66
N ARG A 35 14.01 -13.10 -12.40
CA ARG A 35 13.28 -14.33 -12.11
C ARG A 35 11.78 -14.17 -12.31
N PHE A 36 11.22 -13.08 -11.79
CA PHE A 36 9.84 -12.66 -11.98
C PHE A 36 9.72 -11.17 -11.64
N ILE A 37 8.54 -10.59 -11.88
CA ILE A 37 8.22 -9.21 -11.52
C ILE A 37 7.06 -9.18 -10.54
N LEU A 38 7.07 -8.18 -9.67
CA LEU A 38 5.93 -7.80 -8.83
C LEU A 38 5.38 -6.49 -9.39
N VAL A 39 4.10 -6.52 -9.77
CA VAL A 39 3.38 -5.38 -10.31
C VAL A 39 2.47 -4.83 -9.22
N VAL A 40 2.68 -3.57 -8.84
CA VAL A 40 1.75 -2.82 -8.00
C VAL A 40 1.06 -1.74 -8.83
N SER A 41 -0.27 -1.75 -8.84
CA SER A 41 -1.07 -0.79 -9.63
C SER A 41 -0.72 0.65 -9.28
N GLY A 42 -0.38 1.45 -10.30
CA GLY A 42 -0.03 2.86 -10.15
C GLY A 42 1.38 3.12 -9.60
N LYS A 43 2.22 2.07 -9.46
CA LYS A 43 3.60 2.18 -9.02
C LYS A 43 4.55 1.64 -10.10
N PRO A 44 5.83 2.05 -10.10
CA PRO A 44 6.81 1.46 -11.00
C PRO A 44 6.97 -0.04 -10.74
N THR A 45 7.34 -0.81 -11.78
CA THR A 45 7.44 -2.27 -11.67
C THR A 45 8.61 -2.65 -10.77
N THR A 46 8.42 -3.66 -9.93
CA THR A 46 9.51 -4.26 -9.14
C THR A 46 9.99 -5.53 -9.82
N ARG A 47 11.29 -5.58 -10.12
CA ARG A 47 12.02 -6.68 -10.72
C ARG A 47 12.67 -7.52 -9.62
N ILE A 48 12.48 -8.83 -9.65
CA ILE A 48 13.02 -9.76 -8.64
C ILE A 48 14.08 -10.64 -9.30
N TYR A 49 15.27 -10.67 -8.72
CA TYR A 49 16.43 -11.38 -9.25
C TYR A 49 16.62 -12.73 -8.55
N ARG A 50 17.50 -13.57 -9.11
CA ARG A 50 17.69 -14.96 -8.64
C ARG A 50 18.30 -15.07 -7.25
N ASP A 51 19.03 -14.03 -6.82
CA ASP A 51 19.57 -13.90 -5.47
C ASP A 51 18.50 -13.52 -4.42
N GLY A 52 17.26 -13.30 -4.86
CA GLY A 52 16.15 -12.87 -4.03
C GLY A 52 16.10 -11.38 -3.76
N GLY A 53 17.05 -10.61 -4.32
CA GLY A 53 17.00 -9.16 -4.32
C GLY A 53 15.95 -8.62 -5.28
N TRP A 54 15.60 -7.35 -5.08
CA TRP A 54 14.65 -6.64 -5.92
C TRP A 54 15.14 -5.24 -6.28
N VAL A 55 14.76 -4.78 -7.46
CA VAL A 55 14.97 -3.42 -7.95
C VAL A 55 13.67 -2.93 -8.55
N ARG A 56 13.20 -1.75 -8.14
CA ARG A 56 12.06 -1.08 -8.74
C ARG A 56 12.54 -0.15 -9.86
N ASP A 57 11.74 0.01 -10.91
CA ASP A 57 12.13 0.76 -12.12
C ASP A 57 12.53 2.23 -11.85
N ASP A 58 12.19 2.79 -10.69
CA ASP A 58 12.59 4.12 -10.23
C ASP A 58 13.89 4.15 -9.41
N GLY A 59 14.57 3.01 -9.28
CA GLY A 59 15.90 2.88 -8.66
C GLY A 59 15.89 2.43 -7.19
N ALA A 60 14.71 2.34 -6.55
CA ALA A 60 14.60 1.73 -5.22
C ALA A 60 15.00 0.25 -5.28
N ARG A 61 15.67 -0.26 -4.25
CA ARG A 61 16.16 -1.65 -4.22
C ARG A 61 16.26 -2.19 -2.81
N GLY A 62 16.26 -3.51 -2.70
CA GLY A 62 16.41 -4.23 -1.45
C GLY A 62 16.79 -5.69 -1.69
N SER A 63 17.09 -6.41 -0.61
CA SER A 63 17.62 -7.78 -0.68
C SER A 63 16.60 -8.85 -0.31
N THR A 64 15.44 -8.48 0.23
CA THR A 64 14.45 -9.44 0.74
C THR A 64 13.00 -9.02 0.45
N PRO A 65 12.06 -9.98 0.42
CA PRO A 65 10.62 -9.68 0.37
C PRO A 65 10.14 -8.83 1.57
N ALA A 66 10.69 -9.05 2.76
CA ALA A 66 10.35 -8.29 3.95
C ALA A 66 10.70 -6.81 3.78
N ASN A 67 11.91 -6.52 3.29
CA ASN A 67 12.33 -5.14 3.02
C ASN A 67 11.51 -4.48 1.90
N LEU A 68 11.03 -5.25 0.90
CA LEU A 68 10.09 -4.72 -0.10
C LEU A 68 8.74 -4.32 0.55
N LEU A 69 8.23 -5.16 1.46
CA LEU A 69 6.99 -4.85 2.19
C LEU A 69 7.16 -3.60 3.07
N SER A 70 8.26 -3.50 3.84
CA SER A 70 8.60 -2.31 4.63
C SER A 70 8.68 -1.06 3.75
N PHE A 71 9.29 -1.17 2.58
CA PHE A 71 9.38 -0.08 1.61
C PHE A 71 7.99 0.42 1.17
N TYR A 72 7.07 -0.48 0.80
CA TYR A 72 5.71 -0.09 0.41
C TYR A 72 4.86 0.48 1.56
N LYS A 73 5.06 0.00 2.80
CA LYS A 73 4.44 0.59 4.00
C LYS A 73 4.93 2.01 4.25
N HIS A 74 6.24 2.23 4.12
CA HIS A 74 6.84 3.55 4.24
C HIS A 74 6.35 4.52 3.15
N GLU A 75 6.23 4.02 1.92
CA GLU A 75 5.69 4.79 0.81
C GLU A 75 4.22 5.19 1.06
N HIS A 76 3.38 4.25 1.53
CA HIS A 76 1.98 4.55 1.87
C HIS A 76 1.89 5.60 2.98
N TYR A 77 2.71 5.50 4.02
CA TYR A 77 2.77 6.51 5.08
C TYR A 77 3.15 7.89 4.54
N THR A 78 4.14 7.97 3.65
CA THR A 78 4.57 9.24 3.06
C THR A 78 3.46 9.85 2.19
N GLU A 79 2.73 9.02 1.44
CA GLU A 79 1.56 9.46 0.67
C GLU A 79 0.44 9.96 1.59
N ALA A 80 0.11 9.22 2.65
CA ALA A 80 -0.91 9.63 3.62
C ALA A 80 -0.54 10.95 4.33
N LEU A 81 0.73 11.13 4.68
CA LEU A 81 1.22 12.38 5.26
C LEU A 81 1.11 13.54 4.27
N LYS A 82 1.38 13.30 2.99
CA LYS A 82 1.21 14.30 1.92
C LYS A 82 -0.26 14.67 1.76
N HIS A 83 -1.18 13.69 1.76
CA HIS A 83 -2.62 13.98 1.70
C HIS A 83 -3.06 14.85 2.87
N TRP A 84 -2.62 14.51 4.09
CA TRP A 84 -2.90 15.30 5.28
C TRP A 84 -2.35 16.73 5.20
N THR A 85 -1.08 16.87 4.86
CA THR A 85 -0.38 18.16 4.77
C THR A 85 -1.04 19.08 3.74
N ASN A 86 -1.47 18.53 2.61
CA ASN A 86 -2.09 19.28 1.53
C ASN A 86 -3.60 19.47 1.70
N LYS A 87 -4.20 18.96 2.79
CA LYS A 87 -5.65 18.92 3.00
C LYS A 87 -6.39 18.26 1.82
N ASP A 88 -5.78 17.23 1.23
CA ASP A 88 -6.40 16.42 0.19
C ASP A 88 -7.41 15.47 0.83
N TRP A 89 -8.65 15.94 0.94
CA TRP A 89 -9.74 15.18 1.55
C TRP A 89 -10.07 13.88 0.83
N ARG A 90 -9.82 13.80 -0.49
CA ARG A 90 -10.03 12.57 -1.26
C ARG A 90 -8.94 11.55 -0.97
N GLY A 91 -7.70 12.00 -0.85
CA GLY A 91 -6.57 11.20 -0.37
C GLY A 91 -6.79 10.70 1.06
N ILE A 92 -7.16 11.59 1.98
CA ILE A 92 -7.47 11.25 3.37
C ILE A 92 -8.63 10.23 3.46
N ALA A 93 -9.70 10.42 2.68
CA ALA A 93 -10.80 9.46 2.60
C ALA A 93 -10.30 8.07 2.19
N ARG A 94 -9.39 8.01 1.21
CA ARG A 94 -8.78 6.76 0.75
C ARG A 94 -8.01 6.10 1.89
N ASP A 95 -7.16 6.85 2.58
CA ASP A 95 -6.32 6.29 3.65
C ASP A 95 -7.17 5.80 4.83
N LEU A 96 -8.21 6.55 5.21
CA LEU A 96 -9.13 6.14 6.28
C LEU A 96 -9.96 4.91 5.89
N LEU A 97 -10.42 4.79 4.65
CA LEU A 97 -11.09 3.58 4.17
C LEU A 97 -10.18 2.35 4.30
N ILE A 98 -8.92 2.48 3.87
CA ILE A 98 -7.91 1.40 3.99
C ILE A 98 -7.67 1.06 5.47
N ASP A 99 -7.48 2.04 6.34
CA ASP A 99 -7.28 1.86 7.79
C ASP A 99 -8.49 1.18 8.46
N ASN A 100 -9.70 1.37 7.93
CA ASN A 100 -10.92 0.68 8.38
C ASN A 100 -11.15 -0.67 7.68
N GLY A 101 -10.17 -1.18 6.93
CA GLY A 101 -10.23 -2.49 6.26
C GLY A 101 -11.08 -2.51 4.99
N VAL A 102 -11.49 -1.34 4.47
CA VAL A 102 -12.29 -1.25 3.25
C VAL A 102 -11.39 -1.35 2.02
N ARG A 103 -11.70 -2.33 1.16
CA ARG A 103 -11.05 -2.49 -0.14
C ARG A 103 -11.89 -1.85 -1.25
N MET A 104 -11.42 -0.74 -1.79
CA MET A 104 -12.11 0.01 -2.85
C MET A 104 -11.29 0.12 -4.14
N GLY A 105 -12.00 0.35 -5.25
CA GLY A 105 -11.39 0.74 -6.52
C GLY A 105 -11.04 2.22 -6.56
N SER A 106 -11.96 3.08 -6.14
CA SER A 106 -11.75 4.53 -6.12
C SER A 106 -12.63 5.22 -5.08
N VAL A 107 -12.14 6.32 -4.51
CA VAL A 107 -12.97 7.33 -3.86
C VAL A 107 -13.55 8.21 -4.97
N LEU A 108 -14.87 8.38 -5.02
CA LEU A 108 -15.56 9.18 -6.03
C LEU A 108 -15.69 10.63 -5.58
N SER A 109 -16.10 10.85 -4.33
CA SER A 109 -16.19 12.17 -3.70
C SER A 109 -15.81 12.10 -2.22
N ALA A 110 -15.33 13.23 -1.69
CA ALA A 110 -15.01 13.41 -0.28
C ALA A 110 -15.30 14.86 0.11
N VAL A 111 -16.31 15.07 0.94
CA VAL A 111 -16.80 16.39 1.34
C VAL A 111 -16.55 16.58 2.83
N PHE A 112 -15.70 17.55 3.16
CA PHE A 112 -15.37 17.89 4.54
C PHE A 112 -16.29 19.00 5.06
N GLU A 113 -17.09 18.71 6.08
CA GLU A 113 -18.02 19.65 6.70
C GLU A 113 -17.86 19.63 8.22
N GLY A 114 -17.41 20.77 8.77
CA GLY A 114 -17.19 20.95 10.20
C GLY A 114 -16.11 20.03 10.75
N ALA A 115 -16.51 18.85 11.23
CA ALA A 115 -15.63 17.81 11.77
C ALA A 115 -15.84 16.42 11.12
N HIS A 116 -16.65 16.35 10.06
CA HIS A 116 -17.05 15.13 9.38
C HIS A 116 -16.49 15.09 7.96
N LEU A 117 -16.21 13.89 7.48
CA LEU A 117 -15.90 13.65 6.08
C LEU A 117 -16.93 12.67 5.51
N ASP A 118 -17.76 13.16 4.60
CA ASP A 118 -18.70 12.35 3.84
C ASP A 118 -18.01 11.85 2.58
N VAL A 119 -17.98 10.53 2.41
CA VAL A 119 -17.20 9.86 1.38
C VAL A 119 -18.13 9.00 0.55
N GLU A 120 -18.09 9.20 -0.76
CA GLU A 120 -18.66 8.28 -1.73
C GLU A 120 -17.52 7.49 -2.38
N TYR A 121 -17.63 6.18 -2.42
CA TYR A 121 -16.58 5.32 -2.98
C TYR A 121 -17.16 4.16 -3.80
N ARG A 122 -16.34 3.65 -4.72
CA ARG A 122 -16.61 2.45 -5.49
C ARG A 122 -15.85 1.27 -4.87
N PRO A 123 -16.52 0.30 -4.23
CA PRO A 123 -15.91 -0.96 -3.81
C PRO A 123 -15.24 -1.70 -4.98
N LEU A 124 -14.39 -2.69 -4.68
CA LEU A 124 -13.78 -3.52 -5.75
C LEU A 124 -14.83 -4.28 -6.58
N SER A 125 -15.96 -4.65 -5.95
CA SER A 125 -17.10 -5.28 -6.59
C SER A 125 -18.37 -4.77 -5.93
N GLY A 126 -19.38 -4.43 -6.73
CA GLY A 126 -20.68 -3.96 -6.25
C GLY A 126 -21.02 -2.49 -6.58
N PRO A 127 -22.15 -2.00 -6.02
CA PRO A 127 -22.64 -0.65 -6.24
C PRO A 127 -21.76 0.40 -5.55
N VAL A 128 -22.02 1.67 -5.82
CA VAL A 128 -21.42 2.78 -5.05
C VAL A 128 -21.88 2.70 -3.61
N GLU A 129 -21.00 3.02 -2.67
CA GLU A 129 -21.29 3.11 -1.24
C GLU A 129 -20.92 4.48 -0.69
N THR A 130 -21.55 4.85 0.42
CA THR A 130 -21.29 6.09 1.15
C THR A 130 -20.97 5.80 2.60
N ILE A 131 -19.98 6.50 3.15
CA ILE A 131 -19.61 6.44 4.56
C ILE A 131 -19.32 7.83 5.11
N ARG A 132 -19.67 8.06 6.39
CA ARG A 132 -19.32 9.27 7.12
C ARG A 132 -18.23 8.97 8.15
N PHE A 133 -17.09 9.62 8.03
CA PHE A 133 -16.08 9.64 9.08
C PHE A 133 -16.32 10.81 10.04
N ASN A 134 -16.75 10.50 11.25
CA ASN A 134 -16.86 11.49 12.33
C ASN A 134 -15.49 11.78 12.95
N ARG A 135 -15.24 13.04 13.33
CA ARG A 135 -13.97 13.50 13.93
C ARG A 135 -12.77 13.17 13.02
N VAL A 136 -12.89 13.48 11.73
CA VAL A 136 -11.94 13.06 10.70
C VAL A 136 -10.50 13.45 11.04
N GLN A 137 -10.27 14.65 11.56
CA GLN A 137 -8.93 15.13 11.91
C GLN A 137 -8.24 14.21 12.92
N ARG A 138 -8.93 13.90 14.03
CA ARG A 138 -8.40 12.98 15.05
C ARG A 138 -8.16 11.58 14.47
N LYS A 139 -9.09 11.06 13.67
CA LYS A 139 -8.93 9.74 13.04
C LYS A 139 -7.70 9.69 12.14
N THR A 140 -7.48 10.74 11.34
CA THR A 140 -6.31 10.85 10.47
C THR A 140 -5.02 10.95 11.27
N GLU A 141 -4.98 11.76 12.32
CA GLU A 141 -3.81 11.87 13.22
C GLU A 141 -3.49 10.52 13.89
N ASP A 142 -4.50 9.83 14.41
CA ASP A 142 -4.34 8.51 15.04
C ASP A 142 -3.80 7.48 14.04
N MET A 143 -4.34 7.47 12.81
CA MET A 143 -3.88 6.60 11.73
C MET A 143 -2.41 6.89 11.37
N LEU A 144 -2.06 8.15 11.13
CA LEU A 144 -0.68 8.54 10.80
C LEU A 144 0.30 8.16 11.91
N ASN A 145 -0.09 8.30 13.18
CA ASN A 145 0.72 7.88 14.31
C ASN A 145 0.95 6.36 14.34
N ARG A 146 -0.08 5.55 14.08
CA ARG A 146 0.07 4.08 13.96
C ARG A 146 1.01 3.70 12.82
N MET A 147 0.82 4.30 11.64
CA MET A 147 1.68 4.04 10.48
C MET A 147 3.14 4.43 10.75
N ARG A 148 3.37 5.56 11.40
CA ARG A 148 4.71 6.00 11.81
C ARG A 148 5.38 5.01 12.76
N GLN A 149 4.66 4.55 13.78
CA GLN A 149 5.18 3.56 14.73
C GLN A 149 5.52 2.23 14.06
N ALA A 150 4.65 1.75 13.17
CA ALA A 150 4.91 0.53 12.39
C ALA A 150 6.18 0.65 11.54
N ASN A 151 6.35 1.78 10.83
CA ASN A 151 7.55 2.02 10.02
C ASN A 151 8.84 2.07 10.87
N MET A 152 8.79 2.67 12.08
CA MET A 152 9.94 2.68 12.97
C MET A 152 10.30 1.28 13.47
N ALA A 153 9.30 0.43 13.74
CA ALA A 153 9.53 -0.96 14.14
C ALA A 153 10.17 -1.77 13.01
N ASP A 154 9.69 -1.61 11.77
CA ASP A 154 10.25 -2.27 10.59
C ASP A 154 11.72 -1.85 10.38
N GLN A 155 12.05 -0.56 10.50
CA GLN A 155 13.44 -0.06 10.41
C GLN A 155 14.37 -0.65 11.48
N LEU A 156 13.89 -0.80 12.71
CA LEU A 156 14.67 -1.42 13.80
C LEU A 156 14.88 -2.91 13.56
N SER A 157 13.90 -3.60 12.98
CA SER A 157 14.00 -5.03 12.66
C SER A 157 14.97 -5.31 11.50
N GLU A 158 15.16 -4.35 10.58
CA GLU A 158 16.08 -4.50 9.45
C GLU A 158 17.54 -4.19 9.82
N ALA A 159 17.75 -3.48 10.93
CA ALA A 159 19.08 -3.12 11.44
C ALA A 159 19.67 -4.15 12.42
N ALA A 160 18.88 -5.14 12.85
CA ALA A 160 19.24 -6.19 13.81
C ALA A 160 19.71 -7.48 13.10
#